data_AF-A0A836FWN9-F1
#
_entry.id   AF-A0A836FWN9-F1
#
_cell.length_a   1.000
_cell.length_b   1.000
_cell.length_c   1.000
_cell.angle_alpha   90.00
_cell.angle_beta   90.00
_cell.angle_gamma   90.00
#
_symmetry.space_group_name_H-M   'P 1'
#
loop_
_entity.id
_entity.type
_entity.pdbx_description
1 polymer ?
#
loop_
_entity_poly.entity_id
_entity_poly.type
_entity_poly.pdbx_seq_one_letter_code
_entity_poly.pdbx_strand_id
1 'polypeptide(L)'
;MPVMAAKKKGAVSDTLRRSQIAENILCAQDQSMRQQEQIAHMIEENDHIKKEINALSGTHYDYVKADKLASLQSEVDGLERRYQFEKMRKNDLTKRYQLARIDLLHSRKMKGGVNVEKEQAAAVQRQVDILESRLDQTLGQFNDALSYNKELRDRIDVIREERRVFLRVHKRMEDDLKAKKRLMAEHIEKSNRDMDDRDAQLREVERLRTALAEQRQAYAEQLRDLDTAMLGIKAMREEQTEMQLELEAREYEFEERMGDANAIGAQEETESSRRAMGLSVLGNSDEVITAGGEDLDHTQNVLCVEKESATITSIVAQLKEDLQTDDIDEVRATYLHTGDLSFSMYKYVNELSAKKEALKDSIRDLQRLLSEEGESERQHRTLIKRLEEELAGTESKLDEMNYATMQLRDAVRRTAATAEDVYAHIGCPEVTDGSVEGEEKCTEANMKQFLGTIEERATHILIAFQRHHQLSAYARILASPSSRASRDPQSPKETAQSSIEEDNALTTNTTDSPQGEALQMAEDWEGAEVDPIVPTAPQTAHRAVSARSLVRMMELPSASLAGGTADRDNTLYADQDDDHIVSHEDIRKQMEVRLATMREREERNQRKKRDAAQKAK
;
A
#
# COMPACT_ATOMS: atom_id res chain seq x y z
N MET A 1 -8.86 -43.12 175.58
CA MET A 1 -10.15 -42.76 174.94
C MET A 1 -9.89 -41.48 174.13
N PRO A 2 -10.22 -41.32 172.83
CA PRO A 2 -11.29 -41.97 172.06
C PRO A 2 -10.98 -42.23 170.54
N VAL A 3 -10.57 -43.44 170.13
CA VAL A 3 -10.18 -43.70 168.70
C VAL A 3 -11.16 -44.58 167.92
N MET A 4 -12.10 -45.28 168.57
CA MET A 4 -13.04 -46.20 167.91
C MET A 4 -14.32 -45.55 167.34
N ALA A 5 -14.54 -44.24 167.53
CA ALA A 5 -15.79 -43.56 167.14
C ALA A 5 -15.80 -43.00 165.70
N ALA A 6 -14.63 -42.75 165.09
CA ALA A 6 -14.55 -42.05 163.80
C ALA A 6 -14.97 -42.92 162.60
N LYS A 7 -14.70 -44.23 162.64
CA LYS A 7 -14.96 -45.15 161.51
C LYS A 7 -16.44 -45.45 161.27
N LYS A 8 -17.32 -45.13 162.23
CA LYS A 8 -18.78 -45.37 162.16
C LYS A 8 -19.57 -44.21 161.54
N LYS A 9 -19.03 -42.97 161.49
CA LYS A 9 -19.74 -41.82 160.90
C LYS A 9 -19.62 -41.75 159.38
N GLY A 10 -18.44 -42.06 158.81
CA GLY A 10 -18.24 -42.08 157.35
C GLY A 10 -19.08 -43.13 156.62
N ALA A 11 -19.20 -44.33 157.22
CA ALA A 11 -20.07 -45.38 156.67
C ALA A 11 -21.54 -44.94 156.60
N VAL A 12 -22.03 -44.18 157.59
CA VAL A 12 -23.40 -43.67 157.63
C VAL A 12 -23.63 -42.58 156.57
N SER A 13 -22.68 -41.66 156.38
CA SER A 13 -22.78 -40.67 155.29
C SER A 13 -22.72 -41.31 153.90
N ASP A 14 -21.92 -42.36 153.70
CA ASP A 14 -21.85 -43.09 152.43
C ASP A 14 -23.11 -43.91 152.17
N THR A 15 -23.72 -44.53 153.20
CA THR A 15 -25.05 -45.17 153.05
C THR A 15 -26.13 -44.14 152.74
N LEU A 16 -26.11 -42.96 153.38
CA LEU A 16 -27.08 -41.90 153.11
C LEU A 16 -26.92 -41.36 151.68
N ARG A 17 -25.69 -41.15 151.22
CA ARG A 17 -25.38 -40.67 149.87
C ARG A 17 -25.72 -41.71 148.80
N ARG A 18 -25.49 -43.00 149.07
CA ARG A 18 -25.96 -44.11 148.22
C ARG A 18 -27.49 -44.20 148.20
N SER A 19 -28.17 -43.97 149.32
CA SER A 19 -29.64 -43.90 149.39
C SER A 19 -30.18 -42.76 148.56
N GLN A 20 -29.62 -41.55 148.68
CA GLN A 20 -30.02 -40.38 147.90
C GLN A 20 -29.72 -40.54 146.41
N ILE A 21 -28.62 -41.21 146.03
CA ILE A 21 -28.35 -41.57 144.64
C ILE A 21 -29.37 -42.60 144.13
N ALA A 22 -29.74 -43.59 144.95
CA ALA A 22 -30.77 -44.57 144.59
C ALA A 22 -32.16 -43.93 144.45
N GLU A 23 -32.56 -43.03 145.35
CA GLU A 23 -33.79 -42.25 145.24
C GLU A 23 -33.78 -41.34 144.01
N ASN A 24 -32.68 -40.66 143.71
CA ASN A 24 -32.56 -39.85 142.49
C ASN A 24 -32.60 -40.71 141.21
N ILE A 25 -32.02 -41.91 141.21
CA ILE A 25 -32.12 -42.86 140.09
C ILE A 25 -33.56 -43.36 139.95
N LEU A 26 -34.24 -43.70 141.04
CA LEU A 26 -35.64 -44.14 141.01
C LEU A 26 -36.56 -43.00 140.51
N CYS A 27 -36.39 -41.78 141.01
CA CYS A 27 -37.13 -40.61 140.51
C CYS A 27 -36.83 -40.30 139.04
N ALA A 28 -35.59 -40.47 138.58
CA ALA A 28 -35.23 -40.30 137.17
C ALA A 28 -35.78 -41.43 136.27
N GLN A 29 -35.83 -42.68 136.77
CA GLN A 29 -36.50 -43.78 136.09
C GLN A 29 -38.01 -43.55 136.03
N ASP A 30 -38.63 -43.05 137.10
CA ASP A 30 -40.06 -42.74 137.14
C ASP A 30 -40.42 -41.57 136.21
N GLN A 31 -39.56 -40.54 136.11
CA GLN A 31 -39.67 -39.49 135.10
C GLN A 31 -39.47 -40.02 133.68
N SER A 32 -38.52 -40.94 133.46
CA SER A 32 -38.30 -41.57 132.15
C SER A 32 -39.46 -42.48 131.73
N MET A 33 -40.07 -43.20 132.68
CA MET A 33 -41.30 -43.97 132.47
C MET A 33 -42.44 -43.04 132.04
N ARG A 34 -42.71 -41.96 132.78
CA ARG A 34 -43.74 -40.96 132.42
C ARG A 34 -43.48 -40.29 131.07
N GLN A 35 -42.22 -40.04 130.71
CA GLN A 35 -41.86 -39.53 129.38
C GLN A 35 -42.09 -40.57 128.28
N GLN A 36 -41.80 -41.85 128.53
CA GLN A 36 -42.10 -42.94 127.60
C GLN A 36 -43.61 -43.15 127.45
N GLU A 37 -44.38 -43.05 128.53
CA GLU A 37 -45.85 -43.06 128.50
C GLU A 37 -46.41 -41.86 127.73
N GLN A 38 -45.85 -40.66 127.90
CA GLN A 38 -46.27 -39.46 127.15
C GLN A 38 -45.88 -39.53 125.67
N ILE A 39 -44.74 -40.14 125.32
CA ILE A 39 -44.36 -40.42 123.94
C ILE A 39 -45.27 -41.50 123.34
N ALA A 40 -45.60 -42.55 124.09
CA ALA A 40 -46.56 -43.57 123.66
C ALA A 40 -47.95 -42.95 123.44
N HIS A 41 -48.42 -42.09 124.34
CA HIS A 41 -49.65 -41.31 124.17
C HIS A 41 -49.60 -40.43 122.93
N MET A 42 -48.51 -39.69 122.69
CA MET A 42 -48.34 -38.91 121.46
C MET A 42 -48.29 -39.78 120.20
N ILE A 43 -47.76 -41.00 120.26
CA ILE A 43 -47.80 -41.95 119.13
C ILE A 43 -49.22 -42.46 118.92
N GLU A 44 -49.94 -42.80 119.98
CA GLU A 44 -51.35 -43.20 119.93
C GLU A 44 -52.26 -42.07 119.43
N GLU A 45 -52.05 -40.83 119.86
CA GLU A 45 -52.73 -39.63 119.35
C GLU A 45 -52.36 -39.37 117.90
N ASN A 46 -51.10 -39.48 117.50
CA ASN A 46 -50.72 -39.36 116.09
C ASN A 46 -51.33 -40.47 115.23
N ASP A 47 -51.44 -41.70 115.75
CA ASP A 47 -52.10 -42.81 115.06
C ASP A 47 -53.62 -42.70 115.09
N HIS A 48 -54.19 -42.06 116.11
CA HIS A 48 -55.61 -41.70 116.17
C HIS A 48 -55.92 -40.61 115.15
N ILE A 49 -55.14 -39.52 115.11
CA ILE A 49 -55.20 -38.46 114.10
C ILE A 49 -54.99 -39.04 112.70
N LYS A 50 -54.05 -39.97 112.47
CA LYS A 50 -53.92 -40.67 111.18
C LYS A 50 -55.18 -41.48 110.84
N LYS A 51 -55.77 -42.20 111.81
CA LYS A 51 -57.01 -42.97 111.61
C LYS A 51 -58.21 -42.05 111.33
N GLU A 52 -58.31 -40.93 112.03
CA GLU A 52 -59.34 -39.90 111.83
C GLU A 52 -59.15 -39.18 110.49
N ILE A 53 -57.93 -38.81 110.09
CA ILE A 53 -57.63 -38.27 108.75
C ILE A 53 -58.01 -39.29 107.68
N ASN A 54 -57.68 -40.58 107.85
CA ASN A 54 -58.08 -41.62 106.92
C ASN A 54 -59.61 -41.80 106.86
N ALA A 55 -60.32 -41.63 107.97
CA ALA A 55 -61.79 -41.72 108.03
C ALA A 55 -62.49 -40.47 107.46
N LEU A 56 -61.98 -39.27 107.75
CA LEU A 56 -62.54 -37.97 107.34
C LEU A 56 -62.20 -37.61 105.89
N SER A 57 -61.00 -37.95 105.41
CA SER A 57 -60.57 -37.66 104.04
C SER A 57 -61.16 -38.64 103.01
N GLY A 58 -61.72 -39.78 103.46
CA GLY A 58 -62.42 -40.79 102.65
C GLY A 58 -61.60 -41.43 101.51
N THR A 59 -60.35 -41.03 101.35
CA THR A 59 -59.46 -41.36 100.24
C THR A 59 -58.05 -41.54 100.80
N HIS A 60 -57.51 -42.74 100.63
CA HIS A 60 -56.14 -43.05 101.03
C HIS A 60 -55.16 -42.19 100.21
N TYR A 61 -54.15 -41.59 100.88
CA TYR A 61 -53.05 -40.93 100.18
C TYR A 61 -52.21 -41.99 99.48
N ASP A 62 -52.59 -42.27 98.24
CA ASP A 62 -52.09 -43.41 97.47
C ASP A 62 -50.72 -43.06 96.89
N TYR A 63 -49.66 -43.39 97.64
CA TYR A 63 -48.27 -43.11 97.26
C TYR A 63 -47.92 -43.63 95.86
N VAL A 64 -48.55 -44.73 95.41
CA VAL A 64 -48.35 -45.28 94.05
C VAL A 64 -48.98 -44.38 92.98
N LYS A 65 -50.09 -43.69 93.28
CA LYS A 65 -50.66 -42.66 92.40
C LYS A 65 -49.83 -41.37 92.46
N ALA A 66 -49.35 -40.96 93.63
CA ALA A 66 -48.50 -39.78 93.78
C ALA A 66 -47.18 -39.91 93.00
N ASP A 67 -46.52 -41.07 93.08
CA ASP A 67 -45.27 -41.38 92.36
C ASP A 67 -45.50 -41.47 90.84
N LYS A 68 -46.60 -42.10 90.40
CA LYS A 68 -47.02 -42.07 88.99
C LYS A 68 -47.34 -40.66 88.49
N LEU A 69 -47.98 -39.82 89.31
CA LEU A 69 -48.23 -38.42 88.98
C LEU A 69 -46.91 -37.63 88.91
N ALA A 70 -45.93 -37.89 89.77
CA ALA A 70 -44.61 -37.28 89.70
C ALA A 70 -43.82 -37.73 88.46
N SER A 71 -43.89 -39.01 88.06
CA SER A 71 -43.33 -39.51 86.80
C SER A 71 -43.98 -38.84 85.60
N LEU A 72 -45.32 -38.80 85.55
CA LEU A 72 -46.06 -38.14 84.48
C LEU A 72 -45.81 -36.63 84.43
N GLN A 73 -45.65 -35.96 85.57
CA GLN A 73 -45.24 -34.56 85.64
C GLN A 73 -43.82 -34.37 85.09
N SER A 74 -42.87 -35.24 85.44
CA SER A 74 -41.51 -35.20 84.90
C SER A 74 -41.46 -35.46 83.38
N GLU A 75 -42.33 -36.35 82.88
CA GLU A 75 -42.51 -36.61 81.45
C GLU A 75 -43.15 -35.40 80.74
N VAL A 76 -44.17 -34.77 81.33
CA VAL A 76 -44.78 -33.53 80.81
C VAL A 76 -43.77 -32.39 80.77
N ASP A 77 -43.01 -32.16 81.83
CA ASP A 77 -41.91 -31.17 81.87
C ASP A 77 -40.85 -31.48 80.80
N GLY A 78 -40.52 -32.76 80.59
CA GLY A 78 -39.59 -33.23 79.57
C GLY A 78 -40.11 -32.98 78.15
N LEU A 79 -41.40 -33.24 77.90
CA LEU A 79 -42.07 -32.94 76.64
C LEU A 79 -42.21 -31.44 76.41
N GLU A 80 -42.49 -30.64 77.43
CA GLU A 80 -42.54 -29.18 77.31
C GLU A 80 -41.18 -28.63 76.93
N ARG A 81 -40.09 -29.04 77.60
CA ARG A 81 -38.73 -28.61 77.22
C ARG A 81 -38.43 -28.96 75.76
N ARG A 82 -38.74 -30.18 75.31
CA ARG A 82 -38.58 -30.59 73.90
C ARG A 82 -39.44 -29.74 72.95
N TYR A 83 -40.67 -29.43 73.31
CA TYR A 83 -41.55 -28.55 72.55
C TYR A 83 -40.99 -27.12 72.45
N GLN A 84 -40.46 -26.55 73.54
CA GLN A 84 -39.82 -25.22 73.48
C GLN A 84 -38.56 -25.25 72.61
N PHE A 85 -37.74 -26.31 72.66
CA PHE A 85 -36.58 -26.47 71.76
C PHE A 85 -37.00 -26.55 70.29
N GLU A 86 -38.00 -27.36 69.94
CA GLU A 86 -38.50 -27.45 68.56
C GLU A 86 -39.22 -26.16 68.11
N LYS A 87 -39.87 -25.44 69.02
CA LYS A 87 -40.43 -24.09 68.76
C LYS A 87 -39.33 -23.06 68.47
N MET A 88 -38.22 -23.08 69.21
CA MET A 88 -37.05 -22.24 68.90
C MET A 88 -36.43 -22.64 67.55
N ARG A 89 -36.21 -23.93 67.31
CA ARG A 89 -35.68 -24.46 66.04
C ARG A 89 -36.55 -24.07 64.84
N LYS A 90 -37.88 -24.13 64.96
CA LYS A 90 -38.84 -23.67 63.96
C LYS A 90 -38.71 -22.16 63.68
N ASN A 91 -38.59 -21.35 64.73
CA ASN A 91 -38.39 -19.91 64.59
C ASN A 91 -37.07 -19.58 63.89
N ASP A 92 -35.98 -20.24 64.26
CA ASP A 92 -34.67 -20.00 63.63
C ASP A 92 -34.62 -20.50 62.18
N LEU A 93 -35.28 -21.62 61.87
CA LEU A 93 -35.46 -22.07 60.49
C LEU A 93 -36.33 -21.07 59.68
N THR A 94 -37.36 -20.49 60.30
CA THR A 94 -38.21 -19.47 59.67
C THR A 94 -37.44 -18.18 59.39
N LYS A 95 -36.58 -17.73 60.31
CA LYS A 95 -35.66 -16.59 60.09
C LYS A 95 -34.70 -16.88 58.93
N ARG A 96 -34.06 -18.05 58.91
CA ARG A 96 -33.15 -18.47 57.83
C ARG A 96 -33.86 -18.51 56.47
N TYR A 97 -35.09 -19.04 56.43
CA TYR A 97 -35.94 -19.04 55.23
C TYR A 97 -36.29 -17.62 54.76
N GLN A 98 -36.62 -16.71 55.68
CA GLN A 98 -36.88 -15.30 55.35
C GLN A 98 -35.63 -14.60 54.79
N LEU A 99 -34.46 -14.79 55.39
CA LEU A 99 -33.20 -14.25 54.89
C LEU A 99 -32.87 -14.79 53.49
N ALA A 100 -32.86 -16.13 53.32
CA ALA A 100 -32.61 -16.75 52.01
C ALA A 100 -33.61 -16.29 50.93
N ARG A 101 -34.87 -16.04 51.30
CA ARG A 101 -35.88 -15.46 50.39
C ARG A 101 -35.56 -14.01 50.02
N ILE A 102 -35.09 -13.19 50.97
CA ILE A 102 -34.65 -11.81 50.69
C ILE A 102 -33.43 -11.82 49.78
N ASP A 103 -32.43 -12.67 50.06
CA ASP A 103 -31.20 -12.79 49.27
C ASP A 103 -31.48 -13.27 47.83
N LEU A 104 -32.42 -14.22 47.66
CA LEU A 104 -32.85 -14.70 46.35
C LEU A 104 -33.61 -13.62 45.57
N LEU A 105 -34.50 -12.86 46.22
CA LEU A 105 -35.19 -11.73 45.59
C LEU A 105 -34.23 -10.60 45.22
N HIS A 106 -33.25 -10.30 46.09
CA HIS A 106 -32.21 -9.32 45.82
C HIS A 106 -31.33 -9.75 44.65
N SER A 107 -30.89 -11.01 44.63
CA SER A 107 -30.11 -11.59 43.53
C SER A 107 -30.88 -11.57 42.20
N ARG A 108 -32.18 -11.91 42.22
CA ARG A 108 -33.06 -11.84 41.03
C ARG A 108 -33.25 -10.39 40.56
N LYS A 109 -33.29 -9.42 41.47
CA LYS A 109 -33.35 -8.00 41.11
C LYS A 109 -32.04 -7.50 40.51
N MET A 110 -30.90 -7.95 41.03
CA MET A 110 -29.55 -7.55 40.56
C MET A 110 -29.17 -8.18 39.22
N LYS A 111 -29.50 -9.46 38.99
CA LYS A 111 -29.23 -10.15 37.72
C LYS A 111 -30.14 -9.70 36.57
N GLY A 112 -31.23 -8.99 36.87
CA GLY A 112 -32.27 -8.70 35.89
C GLY A 112 -33.01 -9.96 35.43
N GLY A 113 -33.76 -9.84 34.34
CA GLY A 113 -34.40 -11.00 33.70
C GLY A 113 -33.37 -11.90 33.01
N VAL A 114 -33.71 -13.17 32.79
CA VAL A 114 -32.85 -14.18 32.13
C VAL A 114 -32.38 -13.74 30.73
N ASN A 115 -33.13 -12.85 30.07
CA ASN A 115 -32.77 -12.32 28.76
C ASN A 115 -31.74 -11.18 28.80
N VAL A 116 -31.51 -10.53 29.94
CA VAL A 116 -30.61 -9.37 30.06
C VAL A 116 -29.17 -9.77 29.76
N GLU A 117 -28.70 -10.91 30.26
CA GLU A 117 -27.35 -11.43 29.97
C GLU A 117 -27.19 -11.75 28.48
N LYS A 118 -28.21 -12.32 27.82
CA LYS A 118 -28.20 -12.62 26.38
C LYS A 118 -28.23 -11.35 25.53
N GLU A 119 -29.03 -10.35 25.91
CA GLU A 119 -29.11 -9.07 25.21
C GLU A 119 -27.80 -8.28 25.35
N GLN A 120 -27.19 -8.29 26.54
CA GLN A 120 -25.87 -7.69 26.77
C GLN A 120 -24.78 -8.39 25.93
N ALA A 121 -24.76 -9.72 25.89
CA ALA A 121 -23.84 -10.48 25.04
C ALA A 121 -24.05 -10.13 23.54
N ALA A 122 -25.29 -10.07 23.07
CA ALA A 122 -25.61 -9.67 21.70
C ALA A 122 -25.34 -8.19 21.39
N ALA A 123 -25.36 -7.31 22.38
CA ALA A 123 -24.94 -5.91 22.25
C ALA A 123 -23.42 -5.79 22.15
N VAL A 124 -22.67 -6.54 22.98
CA VAL A 124 -21.21 -6.61 22.91
C VAL A 124 -20.76 -7.21 21.58
N GLN A 125 -21.38 -8.30 21.11
CA GLN A 125 -21.05 -8.89 19.80
C GLN A 125 -21.25 -7.89 18.67
N ARG A 126 -22.40 -7.22 18.58
CA ARG A 126 -22.63 -6.16 17.58
C ARG A 126 -21.59 -5.04 17.66
N GLN A 127 -21.08 -4.72 18.84
CA GLN A 127 -20.01 -3.74 18.99
C GLN A 127 -18.65 -4.27 18.49
N VAL A 128 -18.36 -5.56 18.69
CA VAL A 128 -17.19 -6.23 18.10
C VAL A 128 -17.30 -6.20 16.57
N ASP A 129 -18.42 -6.65 15.99
CA ASP A 129 -18.65 -6.67 14.54
C ASP A 129 -18.46 -5.29 13.89
N ILE A 130 -18.92 -4.21 14.56
CA ILE A 130 -18.75 -2.82 14.11
C ILE A 130 -17.27 -2.38 14.19
N LEU A 131 -16.53 -2.80 15.22
CA LEU A 131 -15.12 -2.48 15.38
C LEU A 131 -14.25 -3.25 14.39
N GLU A 132 -14.59 -4.51 14.08
CA GLU A 132 -13.96 -5.32 13.04
C GLU A 132 -14.20 -4.71 11.66
N SER A 133 -15.45 -4.43 11.29
CA SER A 133 -15.79 -3.76 10.03
C SER A 133 -15.08 -2.40 9.88
N ARG A 134 -14.95 -1.64 10.97
CA ARG A 134 -14.18 -0.39 10.97
C ARG A 134 -12.68 -0.62 10.81
N LEU A 135 -12.12 -1.64 11.47
CA LEU A 135 -10.71 -2.01 11.33
C LEU A 135 -10.42 -2.38 9.87
N ASP A 136 -11.22 -3.26 9.27
CA ASP A 136 -11.10 -3.66 7.87
C ASP A 136 -11.20 -2.46 6.92
N GLN A 137 -12.14 -1.54 7.16
CA GLN A 137 -12.23 -0.31 6.37
C GLN A 137 -10.95 0.54 6.49
N THR A 138 -10.36 0.66 7.69
CA THR A 138 -9.08 1.37 7.86
C THR A 138 -7.87 0.63 7.27
N LEU A 139 -7.89 -0.71 7.26
CA LEU A 139 -6.85 -1.53 6.62
C LEU A 139 -6.93 -1.42 5.09
N GLY A 140 -8.14 -1.39 4.52
CA GLY A 140 -8.36 -1.05 3.11
C GLY A 140 -7.78 0.31 2.76
N GLN A 141 -8.20 1.37 3.47
CA GLN A 141 -7.67 2.73 3.27
C GLN A 141 -6.14 2.83 3.45
N PHE A 142 -5.56 2.05 4.36
CA PHE A 142 -4.11 1.98 4.55
C PHE A 142 -3.41 1.28 3.37
N ASN A 143 -3.96 0.18 2.86
CA ASN A 143 -3.44 -0.52 1.68
C ASN A 143 -3.57 0.31 0.40
N ASP A 144 -4.68 1.05 0.25
CA ASP A 144 -4.87 2.03 -0.84
C ASP A 144 -3.82 3.14 -0.75
N ALA A 145 -3.61 3.70 0.45
CA ALA A 145 -2.60 4.72 0.69
C ALA A 145 -1.17 4.19 0.45
N LEU A 146 -0.87 2.93 0.79
CA LEU A 146 0.41 2.29 0.48
C LEU A 146 0.60 2.11 -1.03
N SER A 147 -0.45 1.69 -1.74
CA SER A 147 -0.44 1.48 -3.20
C SER A 147 -0.23 2.81 -3.93
N TYR A 148 -0.95 3.87 -3.52
CA TYR A 148 -0.75 5.23 -4.03
C TYR A 148 0.64 5.78 -3.71
N ASN A 149 1.18 5.54 -2.50
CA ASN A 149 2.56 5.91 -2.18
C ASN A 149 3.60 5.14 -3.00
N LYS A 150 3.32 3.90 -3.40
CA LYS A 150 4.17 3.15 -4.34
C LYS A 150 4.14 3.82 -5.71
N GLU A 151 2.95 4.08 -6.26
CA GLU A 151 2.80 4.75 -7.55
C GLU A 151 3.48 6.14 -7.59
N LEU A 152 3.40 6.92 -6.51
CA LEU A 152 4.12 8.19 -6.39
C LEU A 152 5.65 8.01 -6.38
N ARG A 153 6.19 6.95 -5.76
CA ARG A 153 7.62 6.65 -5.81
C ARG A 153 8.05 6.25 -7.23
N ASP A 154 7.28 5.38 -7.87
CA ASP A 154 7.54 4.92 -9.23
C ASP A 154 7.54 6.13 -10.21
N ARG A 155 6.55 7.03 -10.10
CA ARG A 155 6.49 8.32 -10.84
C ARG A 155 7.69 9.23 -10.54
N ILE A 156 8.12 9.34 -9.27
CA ILE A 156 9.31 10.14 -8.88
C ILE A 156 10.57 9.56 -9.53
N ASP A 157 10.71 8.24 -9.58
CA ASP A 157 11.89 7.60 -10.15
C ASP A 157 11.92 7.73 -11.68
N VAL A 158 10.78 7.61 -12.39
CA VAL A 158 10.67 7.97 -13.81
C VAL A 158 11.15 9.41 -14.07
N ILE A 159 10.65 10.39 -13.32
CA ILE A 159 11.06 11.81 -13.47
C ILE A 159 12.56 11.99 -13.18
N ARG A 160 13.14 11.22 -12.25
CA ARG A 160 14.59 11.23 -11.97
C ARG A 160 15.39 10.65 -13.13
N GLU A 161 14.89 9.60 -13.79
CA GLU A 161 15.52 8.98 -14.96
C GLU A 161 15.47 9.91 -16.17
N GLU A 162 14.31 10.51 -16.44
CA GLU A 162 14.12 11.55 -17.45
C GLU A 162 15.08 12.71 -17.20
N ARG A 163 15.15 13.26 -15.98
CA ARG A 163 16.10 14.31 -15.63
C ARG A 163 17.56 13.87 -15.85
N ARG A 164 17.91 12.60 -15.60
CA ARG A 164 19.24 12.04 -15.87
C ARG A 164 19.51 11.94 -17.39
N VAL A 165 18.50 11.65 -18.21
CA VAL A 165 18.59 11.73 -19.68
C VAL A 165 18.79 13.19 -20.13
N PHE A 166 17.92 14.12 -19.71
CA PHE A 166 18.02 15.54 -20.06
C PHE A 166 19.37 16.15 -19.68
N LEU A 167 19.90 15.89 -18.48
CA LEU A 167 21.22 16.38 -18.08
C LEU A 167 22.36 15.82 -18.94
N ARG A 168 22.27 14.57 -19.41
CA ARG A 168 23.25 13.99 -20.34
C ARG A 168 23.16 14.63 -21.72
N VAL A 169 21.96 14.89 -22.23
CA VAL A 169 21.74 15.59 -23.52
C VAL A 169 22.23 17.03 -23.44
N HIS A 170 21.86 17.77 -22.38
CA HIS A 170 22.31 19.15 -22.15
C HIS A 170 23.84 19.25 -22.11
N LYS A 171 24.50 18.37 -21.34
CA LYS A 171 25.97 18.34 -21.28
C LYS A 171 26.60 18.07 -22.66
N ARG A 172 26.05 17.14 -23.44
CA ARG A 172 26.52 16.89 -24.83
C ARG A 172 26.37 18.14 -25.69
N MET A 173 25.21 18.80 -25.65
CA MET A 173 24.97 20.05 -26.39
C MET A 173 25.89 21.19 -25.96
N GLU A 174 26.20 21.33 -24.67
CA GLU A 174 27.19 22.30 -24.18
C GLU A 174 28.60 21.98 -24.69
N ASP A 175 29.00 20.71 -24.67
CA ASP A 175 30.32 20.28 -25.11
C ASP A 175 30.47 20.41 -26.64
N ASP A 176 29.42 20.12 -27.41
CA ASP A 176 29.33 20.39 -28.86
C ASP A 176 29.39 21.89 -29.17
N LEU A 177 28.71 22.74 -28.38
CA LEU A 177 28.78 24.19 -28.51
C LEU A 177 30.19 24.72 -28.23
N LYS A 178 30.87 24.18 -27.19
CA LYS A 178 32.27 24.51 -26.88
C LYS A 178 33.20 24.05 -28.01
N ALA A 179 32.99 22.87 -28.58
CA ALA A 179 33.76 22.36 -29.72
C ALA A 179 33.59 23.25 -30.96
N LYS A 180 32.36 23.61 -31.32
CA LYS A 180 32.08 24.55 -32.44
C LYS A 180 32.69 25.93 -32.21
N LYS A 181 32.65 26.46 -30.99
CA LYS A 181 33.32 27.73 -30.64
C LYS A 181 34.85 27.65 -30.79
N ARG A 182 35.47 26.51 -30.44
CA ARG A 182 36.91 26.29 -30.67
C ARG A 182 37.25 26.23 -32.16
N LEU A 183 36.50 25.46 -32.95
CA LEU A 183 36.69 25.38 -34.41
C LEU A 183 36.50 26.75 -35.09
N MET A 184 35.54 27.55 -34.62
CA MET A 184 35.34 28.92 -35.10
C MET A 184 36.52 29.83 -34.74
N ALA A 185 37.06 29.73 -33.52
CA ALA A 185 38.25 30.48 -33.12
C ALA A 185 39.48 30.06 -33.94
N GLU A 186 39.71 28.76 -34.14
CA GLU A 186 40.78 28.21 -34.97
C GLU A 186 40.69 28.69 -36.43
N HIS A 187 39.48 28.73 -37.00
CA HIS A 187 39.25 29.27 -38.34
C HIS A 187 39.52 30.78 -38.41
N ILE A 188 39.15 31.54 -37.38
CA ILE A 188 39.47 32.98 -37.29
C ILE A 188 40.99 33.18 -37.18
N GLU A 189 41.68 32.43 -36.32
CA GLU A 189 43.15 32.50 -36.23
C GLU A 189 43.83 32.14 -37.54
N LYS A 190 43.37 31.09 -38.24
CA LYS A 190 43.89 30.73 -39.57
C LYS A 190 43.64 31.85 -40.56
N SER A 191 42.40 32.37 -40.63
CA SER A 191 42.07 33.48 -41.51
C SER A 191 42.93 34.72 -41.22
N ASN A 192 43.25 35.00 -39.95
CA ASN A 192 44.12 36.11 -39.58
C ASN A 192 45.56 35.87 -40.04
N ARG A 193 46.12 34.67 -39.83
CA ARG A 193 47.44 34.28 -40.39
C ARG A 193 47.47 34.46 -41.91
N ASP A 194 46.45 33.97 -42.61
CA ASP A 194 46.30 34.11 -44.07
C ASP A 194 46.13 35.58 -44.51
N MET A 195 45.73 36.51 -43.62
CA MET A 195 45.73 37.96 -43.88
C MET A 195 47.08 38.60 -43.57
N ASP A 196 47.72 38.25 -42.46
CA ASP A 196 49.05 38.76 -42.07
C ASP A 196 50.11 38.39 -43.13
N ASP A 197 50.06 37.16 -43.65
CA ASP A 197 50.91 36.67 -44.74
C ASP A 197 50.65 37.43 -46.05
N ARG A 198 49.39 37.71 -46.36
CA ARG A 198 49.01 38.52 -47.54
C ARG A 198 49.53 39.95 -47.41
N ASP A 199 49.38 40.57 -46.25
CA ASP A 199 49.87 41.92 -46.00
C ASP A 199 51.40 41.97 -46.03
N ALA A 200 52.09 40.91 -45.56
CA ALA A 200 53.55 40.80 -45.70
C ALA A 200 53.97 40.74 -47.18
N GLN A 201 53.29 39.95 -48.00
CA GLN A 201 53.53 39.89 -49.44
C GLN A 201 53.22 41.22 -50.14
N LEU A 202 52.13 41.90 -49.77
CA LEU A 202 51.76 43.20 -50.33
C LEU A 202 52.80 44.29 -50.00
N ARG A 203 53.30 44.34 -48.76
CA ARG A 203 54.40 45.24 -48.37
C ARG A 203 55.67 44.99 -49.17
N GLU A 204 56.02 43.73 -49.44
CA GLU A 204 57.19 43.40 -50.25
C GLU A 204 56.99 43.77 -51.73
N VAL A 205 55.79 43.56 -52.30
CA VAL A 205 55.45 44.03 -53.65
C VAL A 205 55.49 45.56 -53.73
N GLU A 206 55.05 46.27 -52.70
CA GLU A 206 55.13 47.74 -52.64
C GLU A 206 56.59 48.21 -52.55
N ARG A 207 57.42 47.59 -51.70
CA ARG A 207 58.87 47.87 -51.61
C ARG A 207 59.61 47.64 -52.92
N LEU A 208 59.25 46.59 -53.67
CA LEU A 208 59.81 46.33 -55.00
C LEU A 208 59.31 47.35 -56.04
N ARG A 209 58.06 47.82 -55.93
CA ARG A 209 57.53 48.89 -56.80
C ARG A 209 58.20 50.23 -56.56
N THR A 210 58.45 50.62 -55.30
CA THR A 210 59.18 51.88 -55.01
C THR A 210 60.61 51.81 -55.51
N ALA A 211 61.34 50.71 -55.25
CA ALA A 211 62.69 50.51 -55.76
C ALA A 211 62.76 50.55 -57.30
N LEU A 212 61.78 49.95 -58.00
CA LEU A 212 61.69 50.04 -59.47
C LEU A 212 61.34 51.46 -59.96
N ALA A 213 60.55 52.22 -59.21
CA ALA A 213 60.25 53.62 -59.54
C ALA A 213 61.49 54.51 -59.36
N GLU A 214 62.23 54.35 -58.27
CA GLU A 214 63.50 55.03 -57.99
C GLU A 214 64.55 54.70 -59.07
N GLN A 215 64.71 53.43 -59.44
CA GLN A 215 65.60 53.03 -60.53
C GLN A 215 65.18 53.67 -61.87
N ARG A 216 63.89 53.64 -62.22
CA ARG A 216 63.38 54.29 -63.44
C ARG A 216 63.61 55.80 -63.43
N GLN A 217 63.45 56.45 -62.29
CA GLN A 217 63.75 57.88 -62.14
C GLN A 217 65.25 58.14 -62.34
N ALA A 218 66.12 57.38 -61.67
CA ALA A 218 67.57 57.52 -61.83
C ALA A 218 68.03 57.28 -63.28
N TYR A 219 67.46 56.30 -63.99
CA TYR A 219 67.72 56.11 -65.42
C TYR A 219 67.19 57.25 -66.29
N ALA A 220 66.03 57.83 -65.95
CA ALA A 220 65.48 58.98 -66.67
C ALA A 220 66.31 60.26 -66.42
N GLU A 221 66.83 60.47 -65.21
CA GLU A 221 67.77 61.55 -64.88
C GLU A 221 69.08 61.38 -65.65
N GLN A 222 69.69 60.19 -65.64
CA GLN A 222 70.88 59.87 -66.45
C GLN A 222 70.66 60.10 -67.96
N LEU A 223 69.48 59.79 -68.49
CA LEU A 223 69.12 60.09 -69.88
C LEU A 223 68.97 61.59 -70.13
N ARG A 224 68.37 62.36 -69.22
CA ARG A 224 68.30 63.83 -69.33
C ARG A 224 69.68 64.49 -69.26
N ASP A 225 70.56 63.99 -68.41
CA ASP A 225 71.95 64.49 -68.31
C ASP A 225 72.70 64.20 -69.61
N LEU A 226 72.53 63.00 -70.18
CA LEU A 226 73.11 62.63 -71.48
C LEU A 226 72.54 63.48 -72.63
N ASP A 227 71.22 63.68 -72.69
CA ASP A 227 70.56 64.55 -73.67
C ASP A 227 71.04 66.01 -73.53
N THR A 228 71.23 66.50 -72.31
CA THR A 228 71.73 67.85 -72.04
C THR A 228 73.20 67.99 -72.48
N ALA A 229 74.03 66.99 -72.20
CA ALA A 229 75.41 66.95 -72.70
C ALA A 229 75.46 66.87 -74.23
N MET A 230 74.57 66.08 -74.86
CA MET A 230 74.44 65.98 -76.31
C MET A 230 73.96 67.29 -76.95
N LEU A 231 73.01 68.01 -76.32
CA LEU A 231 72.60 69.34 -76.75
C LEU A 231 73.72 70.37 -76.58
N GLY A 232 74.49 70.30 -75.49
CA GLY A 232 75.70 71.11 -75.33
C GLY A 232 76.73 70.85 -76.43
N ILE A 233 77.01 69.59 -76.75
CA ILE A 233 77.91 69.22 -77.86
C ILE A 233 77.37 69.69 -79.21
N LYS A 234 76.05 69.64 -79.44
CA LYS A 234 75.42 70.19 -80.66
C LYS A 234 75.56 71.70 -80.73
N ALA A 235 75.19 72.43 -79.67
CA ALA A 235 75.32 73.89 -79.61
C ALA A 235 76.77 74.34 -79.82
N MET A 236 77.75 73.69 -79.18
CA MET A 236 79.17 73.96 -79.41
C MET A 236 79.61 73.69 -80.87
N ARG A 237 79.02 72.69 -81.54
CA ARG A 237 79.28 72.43 -82.97
C ARG A 237 78.56 73.43 -83.88
N GLU A 238 77.34 73.80 -83.54
CA GLU A 238 76.53 74.79 -84.25
C GLU A 238 77.22 76.16 -84.18
N GLU A 239 77.68 76.59 -82.99
CA GLU A 239 78.53 77.78 -82.78
C GLU A 239 79.86 77.70 -83.54
N GLN A 240 80.51 76.52 -83.59
CA GLN A 240 81.71 76.33 -84.43
C GLN A 240 81.39 76.48 -85.92
N THR A 241 80.27 75.93 -86.41
CA THR A 241 79.84 76.09 -87.80
C THR A 241 79.34 77.49 -88.11
N GLU A 242 78.74 78.19 -87.15
CA GLU A 242 78.25 79.56 -87.30
C GLU A 242 79.44 80.54 -87.31
N MET A 243 80.45 80.35 -86.45
CA MET A 243 81.71 81.08 -86.57
C MET A 243 82.46 80.75 -87.87
N GLN A 244 82.42 79.51 -88.36
CA GLN A 244 82.96 79.18 -89.69
C GLN A 244 82.20 79.89 -90.80
N LEU A 245 80.87 79.90 -90.75
CA LEU A 245 80.01 80.61 -91.71
C LEU A 245 80.10 82.14 -91.59
N GLU A 246 80.40 82.70 -90.41
CA GLU A 246 80.66 84.14 -90.24
C GLU A 246 82.02 84.51 -90.83
N LEU A 247 83.05 83.66 -90.64
CA LEU A 247 84.34 83.82 -91.31
C LEU A 247 84.20 83.66 -92.84
N GLU A 248 83.46 82.66 -93.31
CA GLU A 248 83.18 82.41 -94.73
C GLU A 248 82.30 83.52 -95.34
N ALA A 249 81.30 84.05 -94.64
CA ALA A 249 80.51 85.20 -95.09
C ALA A 249 81.37 86.47 -95.16
N ARG A 250 82.33 86.62 -94.25
CA ARG A 250 83.32 87.71 -94.26
C ARG A 250 84.38 87.53 -95.34
N GLU A 251 84.65 86.29 -95.75
CA GLU A 251 85.40 85.95 -96.96
C GLU A 251 84.56 86.25 -98.21
N TYR A 252 83.26 85.95 -98.26
CA TYR A 252 82.37 86.31 -99.37
C TYR A 252 82.21 87.84 -99.55
N GLU A 253 82.07 88.62 -98.48
CA GLU A 253 82.11 90.11 -98.53
C GLU A 253 83.48 90.65 -98.98
N PHE A 254 84.53 89.82 -98.94
CA PHE A 254 85.89 90.14 -99.40
C PHE A 254 86.16 89.63 -100.83
N GLU A 255 85.56 88.51 -101.23
CA GLU A 255 85.67 87.87 -102.55
C GLU A 255 84.82 88.56 -103.62
N GLU A 256 83.69 89.21 -103.28
CA GLU A 256 82.94 90.04 -104.24
C GLU A 256 83.77 91.25 -104.77
N ARG A 257 84.96 91.50 -104.22
CA ARG A 257 85.96 92.46 -104.73
C ARG A 257 87.18 91.86 -105.42
N MET A 258 87.34 90.54 -105.45
CA MET A 258 88.58 89.88 -105.90
C MET A 258 88.35 88.72 -106.88
N GLY A 259 87.59 89.01 -107.94
CA GLY A 259 88.01 88.64 -109.30
C GLY A 259 87.80 87.20 -109.77
N ASP A 260 87.04 87.11 -110.87
CA ASP A 260 87.21 86.13 -111.94
C ASP A 260 88.64 85.56 -112.08
N ALA A 261 88.84 84.33 -111.61
CA ALA A 261 89.98 83.50 -112.01
C ALA A 261 89.67 82.02 -111.82
N ASN A 262 89.62 81.27 -112.93
CA ASN A 262 90.02 79.87 -113.12
C ASN A 262 89.77 78.82 -112.01
N ALA A 263 89.44 77.56 -112.26
CA ALA A 263 89.14 76.76 -113.45
C ALA A 263 89.29 75.27 -113.01
N ILE A 264 88.46 74.38 -113.56
CA ILE A 264 88.76 72.96 -113.86
C ILE A 264 88.87 71.94 -112.70
N GLY A 265 87.97 70.93 -112.78
CA GLY A 265 88.26 69.52 -112.47
C GLY A 265 87.91 69.05 -111.05
N ALA A 266 87.46 67.81 -110.83
CA ALA A 266 87.03 66.76 -111.77
C ALA A 266 86.17 65.70 -111.05
N GLN A 267 85.41 64.92 -111.83
CA GLN A 267 84.90 63.55 -111.62
C GLN A 267 84.55 63.01 -110.20
N GLU A 268 83.37 62.46 -109.90
CA GLU A 268 82.62 61.29 -110.47
C GLU A 268 82.71 60.08 -109.51
N GLU A 269 81.63 59.27 -109.44
CA GLU A 269 81.56 57.90 -108.88
C GLU A 269 81.84 57.68 -107.37
N THR A 270 81.41 56.63 -106.67
CA THR A 270 80.28 55.66 -106.67
C THR A 270 80.37 54.91 -105.32
N GLU A 271 79.53 53.91 -105.08
CA GLU A 271 79.41 53.09 -103.87
C GLU A 271 80.67 52.26 -103.52
N SER A 272 80.98 52.04 -102.22
CA SER A 272 80.97 50.69 -101.59
C SER A 272 81.75 50.55 -100.26
N SER A 273 81.03 50.07 -99.24
CA SER A 273 81.38 48.94 -98.34
C SER A 273 82.85 48.60 -97.99
N ARG A 274 83.20 48.56 -96.67
CA ARG A 274 83.42 47.30 -95.90
C ARG A 274 83.95 47.43 -94.45
N ARG A 275 83.27 46.71 -93.54
CA ARG A 275 83.73 45.80 -92.45
C ARG A 275 84.86 46.16 -91.45
N ALA A 276 84.50 45.99 -90.16
CA ALA A 276 85.18 45.22 -89.08
C ALA A 276 84.18 45.06 -87.91
N MET A 277 84.27 44.21 -86.86
CA MET A 277 84.73 42.83 -86.57
C MET A 277 83.96 42.39 -85.27
N GLY A 278 83.87 41.14 -84.80
CA GLY A 278 84.29 39.80 -85.25
C GLY A 278 84.02 38.73 -84.16
N LEU A 279 84.16 37.43 -84.52
CA LEU A 279 84.36 36.22 -83.65
C LEU A 279 83.39 35.87 -82.47
N SER A 280 83.32 34.64 -81.93
CA SER A 280 83.38 33.25 -82.46
C SER A 280 83.26 32.20 -81.33
N VAL A 281 82.35 31.22 -81.48
CA VAL A 281 82.44 29.81 -80.99
C VAL A 281 82.32 29.48 -79.48
N LEU A 282 81.95 28.21 -79.24
CA LEU A 282 81.58 27.50 -78.00
C LEU A 282 82.67 27.42 -76.91
N GLY A 283 82.24 27.14 -75.67
CA GLY A 283 82.62 25.86 -75.03
C GLY A 283 83.28 25.87 -73.63
N ASN A 284 82.47 25.49 -72.62
CA ASN A 284 82.80 24.74 -71.39
C ASN A 284 83.73 25.26 -70.26
N SER A 285 83.29 24.86 -69.05
CA SER A 285 84.01 24.38 -67.83
C SER A 285 84.73 25.33 -66.87
N ASP A 286 84.40 25.13 -65.58
CA ASP A 286 85.15 25.32 -64.33
C ASP A 286 85.62 26.75 -63.94
N GLU A 287 85.82 27.14 -62.66
CA GLU A 287 86.08 26.41 -61.41
C GLU A 287 85.36 27.01 -60.15
N VAL A 288 84.96 26.12 -59.20
CA VAL A 288 85.27 26.07 -57.75
C VAL A 288 85.01 27.27 -56.80
N ILE A 289 84.23 27.01 -55.72
CA ILE A 289 84.65 27.21 -54.31
C ILE A 289 84.20 26.02 -53.42
N THR A 290 85.15 25.50 -52.66
CA THR A 290 85.18 24.44 -51.63
C THR A 290 84.16 24.62 -50.46
N ALA A 291 83.81 23.63 -49.61
CA ALA A 291 84.67 22.74 -48.82
C ALA A 291 83.90 21.64 -48.03
N GLY A 292 84.58 20.56 -47.64
CA GLY A 292 84.14 19.59 -46.61
C GLY A 292 84.37 18.12 -46.98
N GLY A 293 85.14 17.37 -46.17
CA GLY A 293 85.33 15.92 -46.30
C GLY A 293 84.10 15.10 -45.89
N GLU A 294 84.12 13.76 -45.88
CA GLU A 294 85.27 12.85 -45.69
C GLU A 294 85.22 11.59 -46.60
N ASP A 295 86.33 10.85 -46.63
CA ASP A 295 86.56 9.69 -47.50
C ASP A 295 85.92 8.36 -47.02
N LEU A 296 85.93 7.41 -47.97
CA LEU A 296 86.05 5.94 -47.82
C LEU A 296 84.82 5.02 -47.96
N ASP A 297 85.01 4.13 -48.95
CA ASP A 297 84.60 2.72 -49.05
C ASP A 297 83.21 2.39 -49.60
N HIS A 298 83.14 2.17 -50.93
CA HIS A 298 81.98 1.54 -51.60
C HIS A 298 82.37 0.81 -52.92
N THR A 299 83.39 -0.06 -52.87
CA THR A 299 83.75 -0.92 -54.02
C THR A 299 82.77 -2.07 -54.31
N GLN A 300 81.71 -2.22 -53.50
CA GLN A 300 80.78 -3.35 -53.56
C GLN A 300 79.44 -3.06 -54.28
N ASN A 301 79.12 -1.80 -54.60
CA ASN A 301 77.84 -1.44 -55.22
C ASN A 301 77.76 -1.61 -56.76
N VAL A 302 78.90 -1.61 -57.46
CA VAL A 302 78.91 -1.62 -58.94
C VAL A 302 78.27 -2.89 -59.52
N LEU A 303 78.51 -4.05 -58.90
CA LEU A 303 78.01 -5.36 -59.36
C LEU A 303 76.50 -5.60 -59.12
N CYS A 304 75.83 -4.78 -58.29
CA CYS A 304 74.37 -4.81 -58.17
C CYS A 304 73.72 -3.97 -59.29
N VAL A 305 74.25 -2.76 -59.53
CA VAL A 305 73.73 -1.84 -60.56
C VAL A 305 73.84 -2.45 -61.96
N GLU A 306 74.88 -3.23 -62.26
CA GLU A 306 75.01 -3.94 -63.55
C GLU A 306 73.96 -5.04 -63.77
N LYS A 307 73.50 -5.71 -62.71
CA LYS A 307 72.43 -6.72 -62.81
C LYS A 307 71.06 -6.07 -62.96
N GLU A 308 70.83 -4.99 -62.21
CA GLU A 308 69.61 -4.20 -62.30
C GLU A 308 69.47 -3.54 -63.68
N SER A 309 70.55 -2.97 -64.21
CA SER A 309 70.57 -2.37 -65.57
C SER A 309 70.36 -3.42 -66.67
N ALA A 310 70.90 -4.64 -66.51
CA ALA A 310 70.63 -5.74 -67.44
C ALA A 310 69.14 -6.15 -67.42
N THR A 311 68.51 -6.23 -66.25
CA THR A 311 67.06 -6.51 -66.15
C THR A 311 66.20 -5.36 -66.71
N ILE A 312 66.55 -4.10 -66.46
CA ILE A 312 65.86 -2.94 -67.03
C ILE A 312 65.98 -2.95 -68.55
N THR A 313 67.17 -3.24 -69.09
CA THR A 313 67.39 -3.35 -70.55
C THR A 313 66.57 -4.48 -71.17
N SER A 314 66.42 -5.62 -70.48
CA SER A 314 65.55 -6.72 -70.92
C SER A 314 64.07 -6.34 -70.93
N ILE A 315 63.60 -5.56 -69.95
CA ILE A 315 62.21 -5.07 -69.89
C ILE A 315 61.96 -4.05 -71.00
N VAL A 316 62.90 -3.14 -71.26
CA VAL A 316 62.81 -2.18 -72.38
C VAL A 316 62.81 -2.89 -73.73
N ALA A 317 63.57 -3.98 -73.89
CA ALA A 317 63.54 -4.79 -75.10
C ALA A 317 62.17 -5.47 -75.33
N GLN A 318 61.57 -6.03 -74.28
CA GLN A 318 60.23 -6.64 -74.34
C GLN A 318 59.15 -5.60 -74.65
N LEU A 319 59.19 -4.43 -74.00
CA LEU A 319 58.27 -3.32 -74.28
C LEU A 319 58.40 -2.81 -75.72
N LYS A 320 59.61 -2.80 -76.30
CA LYS A 320 59.84 -2.43 -77.69
C LYS A 320 59.22 -3.44 -78.68
N GLU A 321 59.26 -4.74 -78.34
CA GLU A 321 58.67 -5.81 -79.16
C GLU A 321 57.13 -5.76 -79.14
N ASP A 322 56.53 -5.51 -77.97
CA ASP A 322 55.07 -5.44 -77.80
C ASP A 322 54.44 -4.16 -78.41
N LEU A 323 55.14 -3.01 -78.42
CA LEU A 323 54.59 -1.74 -78.91
C LEU A 323 54.83 -1.46 -80.41
N GLN A 324 55.77 -2.17 -81.06
CA GLN A 324 56.15 -1.99 -82.46
C GLN A 324 56.56 -0.55 -82.87
N THR A 325 56.97 0.29 -81.92
CA THR A 325 57.49 1.63 -82.16
C THR A 325 58.98 1.74 -81.84
N ASP A 326 59.74 2.43 -82.71
CA ASP A 326 61.18 2.64 -82.55
C ASP A 326 61.54 3.83 -81.65
N ASP A 327 60.56 4.67 -81.28
CA ASP A 327 60.76 5.85 -80.44
C ASP A 327 60.70 5.50 -78.94
N ILE A 328 61.86 5.60 -78.29
CA ILE A 328 62.05 5.30 -76.87
C ILE A 328 61.24 6.24 -75.96
N ASP A 329 61.03 7.50 -76.35
CA ASP A 329 60.28 8.46 -75.54
C ASP A 329 58.77 8.19 -75.61
N GLU A 330 58.25 7.69 -76.74
CA GLU A 330 56.87 7.24 -76.88
C GLU A 330 56.59 5.96 -76.08
N VAL A 331 57.49 4.97 -76.14
CA VAL A 331 57.42 3.75 -75.30
C VAL A 331 57.52 4.10 -73.81
N ARG A 332 58.36 5.08 -73.43
CA ARG A 332 58.44 5.56 -72.05
C ARG A 332 57.16 6.26 -71.60
N ALA A 333 56.58 7.12 -72.43
CA ALA A 333 55.35 7.85 -72.12
C ALA A 333 54.14 6.91 -71.97
N THR A 334 54.01 5.93 -72.87
CA THR A 334 52.96 4.90 -72.80
C THR A 334 53.16 3.95 -71.62
N TYR A 335 54.39 3.56 -71.29
CA TYR A 335 54.67 2.76 -70.09
C TYR A 335 54.36 3.51 -68.79
N LEU A 336 54.75 4.79 -68.68
CA LEU A 336 54.37 5.65 -67.55
C LEU A 336 52.85 5.78 -67.44
N HIS A 337 52.15 6.06 -68.54
CA HIS A 337 50.69 6.14 -68.55
C HIS A 337 50.01 4.83 -68.14
N THR A 338 50.50 3.70 -68.64
CA THR A 338 49.97 2.36 -68.29
C THR A 338 50.30 2.00 -66.84
N GLY A 339 51.46 2.43 -66.33
CA GLY A 339 51.88 2.29 -64.93
C GLY A 339 51.00 3.11 -63.98
N ASP A 340 50.76 4.38 -64.29
CA ASP A 340 49.86 5.27 -63.53
C ASP A 340 48.42 4.74 -63.53
N LEU A 341 47.94 4.26 -64.68
CA LEU A 341 46.63 3.61 -64.79
C LEU A 341 46.55 2.34 -63.95
N SER A 342 47.59 1.50 -63.99
CA SER A 342 47.68 0.26 -63.20
C SER A 342 47.75 0.54 -61.71
N PHE A 343 48.48 1.57 -61.29
CA PHE A 343 48.56 2.01 -59.90
C PHE A 343 47.22 2.60 -59.41
N SER A 344 46.55 3.39 -60.24
CA SER A 344 45.20 3.91 -59.99
C SER A 344 44.18 2.77 -59.84
N MET A 345 44.22 1.78 -60.74
CA MET A 345 43.40 0.58 -60.63
C MET A 345 43.71 -0.24 -59.39
N TYR A 346 44.99 -0.45 -59.05
CA TYR A 346 45.38 -1.20 -57.86
C TYR A 346 44.93 -0.50 -56.56
N LYS A 347 45.07 0.84 -56.50
CA LYS A 347 44.51 1.65 -55.42
C LYS A 347 43.00 1.51 -55.33
N TYR A 348 42.29 1.61 -56.46
CA TYR A 348 40.83 1.44 -56.50
C TYR A 348 40.40 0.02 -56.06
N VAL A 349 41.08 -1.03 -56.51
CA VAL A 349 40.82 -2.43 -56.11
C VAL A 349 41.09 -2.65 -54.62
N ASN A 350 42.13 -2.03 -54.06
CA ASN A 350 42.40 -2.09 -52.61
C ASN A 350 41.36 -1.33 -51.81
N GLU A 351 40.93 -0.14 -52.25
CA GLU A 351 39.81 0.58 -51.64
C GLU A 351 38.51 -0.22 -51.72
N LEU A 352 38.24 -0.89 -52.84
CA LEU A 352 37.05 -1.74 -53.02
C LEU A 352 37.12 -2.99 -52.16
N SER A 353 38.32 -3.55 -51.96
CA SER A 353 38.56 -4.70 -51.07
C SER A 353 38.41 -4.32 -49.60
N ALA A 354 38.90 -3.16 -49.19
CA ALA A 354 38.68 -2.60 -47.85
C ALA A 354 37.19 -2.31 -47.60
N LYS A 355 36.50 -1.69 -48.58
CA LYS A 355 35.03 -1.47 -48.53
C LYS A 355 34.27 -2.80 -48.45
N LYS A 356 34.70 -3.83 -49.20
CA LYS A 356 34.12 -5.18 -49.17
C LYS A 356 34.29 -5.85 -47.81
N GLU A 357 35.45 -5.71 -47.16
CA GLU A 357 35.66 -6.28 -45.81
C GLU A 357 34.83 -5.53 -44.76
N ALA A 358 34.82 -4.20 -44.78
CA ALA A 358 33.97 -3.40 -43.90
C ALA A 358 32.47 -3.71 -44.07
N LEU A 359 32.01 -4.00 -45.29
CA LEU A 359 30.63 -4.45 -45.55
C LEU A 359 30.38 -5.87 -45.02
N LYS A 360 31.34 -6.81 -45.11
CA LYS A 360 31.20 -8.13 -44.46
C LYS A 360 31.17 -8.02 -42.94
N ASP A 361 31.94 -7.12 -42.35
CA ASP A 361 31.96 -6.88 -40.90
C ASP A 361 30.59 -6.35 -40.45
N SER A 362 30.05 -5.36 -41.17
CA SER A 362 28.68 -4.87 -40.95
C SER A 362 27.63 -5.97 -41.11
N ILE A 363 27.75 -6.85 -42.12
CA ILE A 363 26.86 -8.01 -42.27
C ILE A 363 26.97 -8.98 -41.08
N ARG A 364 28.19 -9.24 -40.58
CA ARG A 364 28.41 -10.10 -39.41
C ARG A 364 27.81 -9.51 -38.13
N ASP A 365 27.97 -8.21 -37.90
CA ASP A 365 27.36 -7.53 -36.76
C ASP A 365 25.82 -7.49 -36.86
N LEU A 366 25.26 -7.24 -38.05
CA LEU A 366 23.81 -7.31 -38.27
C LEU A 366 23.27 -8.73 -38.05
N GLN A 367 23.97 -9.78 -38.52
CA GLN A 367 23.59 -11.17 -38.27
C GLN A 367 23.64 -11.55 -36.78
N ARG A 368 24.60 -11.00 -36.03
CA ARG A 368 24.70 -11.16 -34.58
C ARG A 368 23.54 -10.48 -33.86
N LEU A 369 23.26 -9.21 -34.17
CA LEU A 369 22.13 -8.47 -33.61
C LEU A 369 20.79 -9.17 -33.90
N LEU A 370 20.57 -9.64 -35.13
CA LEU A 370 19.36 -10.37 -35.51
C LEU A 370 19.21 -11.71 -34.76
N SER A 371 20.33 -12.33 -34.36
CA SER A 371 20.34 -13.55 -33.55
C SER A 371 20.00 -13.26 -32.08
N GLU A 372 20.61 -12.21 -31.50
CA GLU A 372 20.31 -11.71 -30.15
C GLU A 372 18.83 -11.28 -30.02
N GLU A 373 18.30 -10.55 -31.02
CA GLU A 373 16.88 -10.16 -31.10
C GLU A 373 15.96 -11.39 -31.26
N GLY A 374 16.34 -12.36 -32.11
CA GLY A 374 15.60 -13.62 -32.24
C GLY A 374 15.62 -14.49 -30.98
N GLU A 375 16.63 -14.41 -30.13
CA GLU A 375 16.63 -15.05 -28.80
C GLU A 375 15.71 -14.32 -27.83
N SER A 376 15.75 -12.98 -27.80
CA SER A 376 14.82 -12.15 -27.03
C SER A 376 13.36 -12.42 -27.42
N GLU A 377 13.04 -12.46 -28.71
CA GLU A 377 11.72 -12.83 -29.21
C GLU A 377 11.26 -14.22 -28.72
N ARG A 378 12.14 -15.22 -28.73
CA ARG A 378 11.79 -16.56 -28.21
C ARG A 378 11.49 -16.51 -26.72
N GLN A 379 12.29 -15.78 -25.94
CA GLN A 379 12.05 -15.58 -24.51
C GLN A 379 10.70 -14.88 -24.27
N HIS A 380 10.41 -13.79 -24.98
CA HIS A 380 9.12 -13.10 -24.94
C HIS A 380 7.95 -14.02 -25.32
N ARG A 381 8.06 -14.80 -26.40
CA ARG A 381 7.02 -15.78 -26.79
C ARG A 381 6.81 -16.86 -25.73
N THR A 382 7.87 -17.33 -25.04
CA THR A 382 7.71 -18.29 -23.93
C THR A 382 7.10 -17.66 -22.68
N LEU A 383 7.37 -16.38 -22.41
CA LEU A 383 6.75 -15.66 -21.29
C LEU A 383 5.27 -15.40 -21.57
N ILE A 384 4.92 -14.95 -22.78
CA ILE A 384 3.53 -14.75 -23.21
C ILE A 384 2.74 -16.05 -23.05
N LYS A 385 3.24 -17.18 -23.53
CA LYS A 385 2.57 -18.48 -23.37
C LYS A 385 2.31 -18.88 -21.92
N ARG A 386 3.28 -18.64 -21.01
CA ARG A 386 3.07 -18.90 -19.57
C ARG A 386 1.98 -17.99 -18.99
N LEU A 387 1.95 -16.73 -19.39
CA LEU A 387 0.91 -15.79 -18.95
C LEU A 387 -0.47 -16.13 -19.54
N GLU A 388 -0.53 -16.64 -20.78
CA GLU A 388 -1.75 -17.18 -21.40
C GLU A 388 -2.24 -18.45 -20.65
N GLU A 389 -1.34 -19.35 -20.28
CA GLU A 389 -1.63 -20.56 -19.48
C GLU A 389 -2.10 -20.20 -18.04
N GLU A 390 -1.45 -19.23 -17.39
CA GLU A 390 -1.86 -18.70 -16.08
C GLU A 390 -3.23 -18.00 -16.16
N LEU A 391 -3.47 -17.18 -17.19
CA LEU A 391 -4.73 -16.50 -17.42
C LEU A 391 -5.87 -17.52 -17.60
N ALA A 392 -5.72 -18.49 -18.52
CA ALA A 392 -6.69 -19.56 -18.73
C ALA A 392 -6.95 -20.37 -17.43
N GLY A 393 -5.92 -20.59 -16.62
CA GLY A 393 -6.04 -21.20 -15.30
C GLY A 393 -6.80 -20.36 -14.27
N THR A 394 -6.80 -19.02 -14.40
CA THR A 394 -7.64 -18.14 -13.57
C THR A 394 -9.06 -18.00 -14.11
N GLU A 395 -9.26 -18.00 -15.43
CA GLU A 395 -10.58 -17.99 -16.09
C GLU A 395 -11.36 -19.25 -15.75
N SER A 396 -10.74 -20.44 -15.84
CA SER A 396 -11.37 -21.71 -15.45
C SER A 396 -11.86 -21.70 -13.99
N LYS A 397 -11.08 -21.11 -13.07
CA LYS A 397 -11.47 -20.98 -11.65
C LYS A 397 -12.59 -19.96 -11.46
N LEU A 398 -12.59 -18.88 -12.24
CA LEU A 398 -13.67 -17.89 -12.23
C LEU A 398 -14.98 -18.52 -12.71
N ASP A 399 -14.92 -19.35 -13.76
CA ASP A 399 -16.08 -20.10 -14.26
C ASP A 399 -16.60 -21.13 -13.24
N GLU A 400 -15.72 -21.85 -12.55
CA GLU A 400 -16.11 -22.73 -11.42
C GLU A 400 -16.84 -21.95 -10.31
N MET A 401 -16.31 -20.80 -9.90
CA MET A 401 -16.93 -19.95 -8.86
C MET A 401 -18.25 -19.32 -9.34
N ASN A 402 -18.34 -18.92 -10.62
CA ASN A 402 -19.56 -18.42 -11.24
C ASN A 402 -20.65 -19.50 -11.29
N TYR A 403 -20.28 -20.73 -11.65
CA TYR A 403 -21.17 -21.88 -11.69
C TYR A 403 -21.68 -22.25 -10.28
N ALA A 404 -20.80 -22.28 -9.28
CA ALA A 404 -21.20 -22.46 -7.88
C ALA A 404 -22.15 -21.35 -7.40
N THR A 405 -21.85 -20.09 -7.73
CA THR A 405 -22.70 -18.93 -7.40
C THR A 405 -24.07 -19.02 -8.08
N MET A 406 -24.14 -19.52 -9.31
CA MET A 406 -25.40 -19.77 -10.03
C MET A 406 -26.24 -20.84 -9.31
N GLN A 407 -25.64 -21.96 -8.91
CA GLN A 407 -26.33 -23.00 -8.14
C GLN A 407 -26.90 -22.46 -6.81
N LEU A 408 -26.12 -21.63 -6.09
CA LEU A 408 -26.59 -21.00 -4.84
C LEU A 408 -27.76 -20.05 -5.11
N ARG A 409 -27.70 -19.22 -6.16
CA ARG A 409 -28.81 -18.33 -6.55
C ARG A 409 -30.07 -19.12 -6.93
N ASP A 410 -29.94 -20.26 -7.61
CA ASP A 410 -31.08 -21.12 -7.95
C ASP A 410 -31.60 -21.92 -6.76
N ALA A 411 -30.79 -22.16 -5.72
CA ALA A 411 -31.28 -22.62 -4.43
C ALA A 411 -32.07 -21.53 -3.71
N VAL A 412 -31.55 -20.30 -3.64
CA VAL A 412 -32.23 -19.13 -3.02
C VAL A 412 -33.58 -18.84 -3.70
N ARG A 413 -33.62 -18.84 -5.04
CA ARG A 413 -34.88 -18.69 -5.82
C ARG A 413 -35.90 -19.78 -5.52
N ARG A 414 -35.47 -21.04 -5.38
CA ARG A 414 -36.37 -22.14 -4.99
C ARG A 414 -36.90 -21.95 -3.57
N THR A 415 -36.05 -21.55 -2.62
CA THR A 415 -36.51 -21.25 -1.26
C THR A 415 -37.46 -20.05 -1.21
N ALA A 416 -37.27 -19.05 -2.07
CA ALA A 416 -38.16 -17.90 -2.20
C ALA A 416 -39.56 -18.32 -2.64
N ALA A 417 -39.65 -19.06 -3.76
CA ALA A 417 -40.92 -19.59 -4.26
C ALA A 417 -41.64 -20.45 -3.21
N THR A 418 -40.93 -21.36 -2.53
CA THR A 418 -41.54 -22.16 -1.46
C THR A 418 -41.99 -21.33 -0.27
N ALA A 419 -41.30 -20.23 0.05
CA ALA A 419 -41.73 -19.32 1.12
C ALA A 419 -42.97 -18.51 0.70
N GLU A 420 -43.07 -18.07 -0.56
CA GLU A 420 -44.28 -17.44 -1.12
C GLU A 420 -45.48 -18.40 -1.06
N ASP A 421 -45.31 -19.63 -1.55
CA ASP A 421 -46.35 -20.66 -1.57
C ASP A 421 -46.89 -20.97 -0.15
N VAL A 422 -45.99 -21.06 0.83
CA VAL A 422 -46.31 -21.31 2.25
C VAL A 422 -46.95 -20.08 2.90
N TYR A 423 -46.45 -18.87 2.63
CA TYR A 423 -47.02 -17.61 3.12
C TYR A 423 -48.49 -17.47 2.69
N ALA A 424 -48.78 -17.79 1.42
CA ALA A 424 -50.12 -17.82 0.86
C ALA A 424 -50.99 -18.93 1.48
N HIS A 425 -50.49 -20.18 1.58
CA HIS A 425 -51.26 -21.31 2.13
C HIS A 425 -51.64 -21.14 3.60
N ILE A 426 -50.75 -20.55 4.41
CA ILE A 426 -50.95 -20.34 5.84
C ILE A 426 -51.86 -19.11 6.11
N GLY A 427 -52.14 -18.30 5.09
CA GLY A 427 -52.97 -17.11 5.19
C GLY A 427 -52.37 -16.14 6.22
N CYS A 428 -51.11 -15.76 6.00
CA CYS A 428 -50.43 -14.75 6.81
C CYS A 428 -51.11 -13.39 6.60
N PRO A 429 -51.38 -12.61 7.67
CA PRO A 429 -51.98 -11.29 7.52
C PRO A 429 -51.00 -10.36 6.79
N GLU A 430 -51.51 -9.65 5.78
CA GLU A 430 -50.79 -8.59 5.10
C GLU A 430 -50.35 -7.54 6.14
N VAL A 431 -49.03 -7.33 6.27
CA VAL A 431 -48.46 -6.57 7.38
C VAL A 431 -48.70 -5.07 7.15
N THR A 432 -49.77 -4.55 7.73
CA THR A 432 -50.18 -3.14 7.67
C THR A 432 -49.26 -2.23 8.51
N ASP A 433 -47.95 -2.23 8.22
CA ASP A 433 -46.97 -1.36 8.89
C ASP A 433 -45.86 -0.89 7.93
N GLY A 434 -46.27 -0.32 6.79
CA GLY A 434 -45.66 0.84 6.13
C GLY A 434 -44.20 0.79 5.66
N SER A 435 -43.53 -0.37 5.70
CA SER A 435 -42.09 -0.49 5.41
C SER A 435 -41.75 -1.34 4.17
N VAL A 436 -42.70 -2.14 3.67
CA VAL A 436 -42.54 -3.01 2.48
C VAL A 436 -43.78 -2.95 1.57
N GLU A 437 -44.39 -1.77 1.44
CA GLU A 437 -45.38 -1.52 0.38
C GLU A 437 -44.64 -1.37 -0.97
N GLY A 438 -44.37 -2.48 -1.65
CA GLY A 438 -43.74 -2.46 -2.98
C GLY A 438 -43.31 -3.81 -3.55
N GLU A 439 -42.99 -4.80 -2.70
CA GLU A 439 -42.59 -6.14 -3.16
C GLU A 439 -43.55 -7.21 -2.60
N GLU A 440 -44.57 -7.52 -3.40
CA GLU A 440 -45.55 -8.61 -3.21
C GLU A 440 -44.92 -10.03 -3.28
N LYS A 441 -43.58 -10.10 -3.24
CA LYS A 441 -42.75 -11.28 -3.56
C LYS A 441 -41.54 -11.38 -2.63
N CYS A 442 -41.11 -12.60 -2.39
CA CYS A 442 -40.00 -12.95 -1.52
C CYS A 442 -38.65 -12.73 -2.21
N THR A 443 -38.11 -11.52 -2.09
CA THR A 443 -36.76 -11.19 -2.57
C THR A 443 -35.68 -11.59 -1.55
N GLU A 444 -34.42 -11.70 -1.98
CA GLU A 444 -33.30 -12.15 -1.12
C GLU A 444 -33.12 -11.29 0.15
N ALA A 445 -33.39 -9.98 0.06
CA ALA A 445 -33.37 -9.08 1.20
C ALA A 445 -34.55 -9.30 2.18
N ASN A 446 -35.72 -9.67 1.66
CA ASN A 446 -36.97 -9.77 2.41
C ASN A 446 -37.24 -11.21 2.90
N MET A 447 -36.58 -12.23 2.34
CA MET A 447 -36.67 -13.65 2.68
C MET A 447 -36.74 -13.92 4.19
N LYS A 448 -35.85 -13.28 4.96
CA LYS A 448 -35.78 -13.46 6.42
C LYS A 448 -37.04 -12.94 7.14
N GLN A 449 -37.68 -11.90 6.60
CA GLN A 449 -38.92 -11.33 7.13
C GLN A 449 -40.12 -12.22 6.77
N PHE A 450 -40.19 -12.74 5.54
CA PHE A 450 -41.19 -13.73 5.12
C PHE A 450 -41.12 -15.00 5.98
N LEU A 451 -39.93 -15.57 6.20
CA LEU A 451 -39.78 -16.76 7.04
C LEU A 451 -40.15 -16.49 8.52
N GLY A 452 -39.84 -15.30 9.05
CA GLY A 452 -40.22 -14.92 10.41
C GLY A 452 -41.73 -14.74 10.61
N THR A 453 -42.44 -14.15 9.64
CA THR A 453 -43.90 -14.02 9.70
C THR A 453 -44.61 -15.36 9.50
N ILE A 454 -44.06 -16.24 8.65
CA ILE A 454 -44.50 -17.65 8.54
C ILE A 454 -44.34 -18.37 9.88
N GLU A 455 -43.20 -18.23 10.56
CA GLU A 455 -42.93 -18.86 11.87
C GLU A 455 -43.89 -18.37 12.95
N GLU A 456 -44.10 -17.06 13.06
CA GLU A 456 -45.06 -16.45 14.00
C GLU A 456 -46.48 -16.97 13.74
N ARG A 457 -46.93 -16.94 12.48
CA ARG A 457 -48.27 -17.38 12.08
C ARG A 457 -48.48 -18.89 12.29
N ALA A 458 -47.50 -19.72 11.94
CA ALA A 458 -47.54 -21.16 12.20
C ALA A 458 -47.63 -21.46 13.71
N THR A 459 -46.86 -20.72 14.52
CA THR A 459 -46.91 -20.81 15.99
C THR A 459 -48.30 -20.43 16.53
N HIS A 460 -48.91 -19.37 16.02
CA HIS A 460 -50.29 -18.99 16.38
C HIS A 460 -51.32 -20.07 16.02
N ILE A 461 -51.21 -20.70 14.85
CA ILE A 461 -52.10 -21.79 14.43
C ILE A 461 -51.92 -23.01 15.33
N LEU A 462 -50.68 -23.38 15.67
CA LEU A 462 -50.40 -24.47 16.62
C LEU A 462 -50.98 -24.21 18.01
N ILE A 463 -50.81 -22.99 18.55
CA ILE A 463 -51.40 -22.59 19.84
C ILE A 463 -52.94 -22.62 19.78
N ALA A 464 -53.54 -22.14 18.69
CA ALA A 464 -54.99 -22.17 18.50
C ALA A 464 -55.53 -23.61 18.40
N PHE A 465 -54.82 -24.49 17.68
CA PHE A 465 -55.15 -25.90 17.56
C PHE A 465 -55.04 -26.63 18.91
N GLN A 466 -53.96 -26.42 19.67
CA GLN A 466 -53.79 -26.96 21.02
C GLN A 466 -54.92 -26.51 21.95
N ARG A 467 -55.26 -25.22 21.96
CA ARG A 467 -56.39 -24.68 22.74
C ARG A 467 -57.72 -25.29 22.31
N HIS A 468 -57.99 -25.42 21.01
CA HIS A 468 -59.19 -26.06 20.52
C HIS A 468 -59.26 -27.55 20.89
N HIS A 469 -58.14 -28.27 20.86
CA HIS A 469 -58.06 -29.67 21.28
C HIS A 469 -58.29 -29.82 22.79
N GLN A 470 -57.71 -28.93 23.62
CA GLN A 470 -57.96 -28.87 25.06
C GLN A 470 -59.45 -28.57 25.36
N LEU A 471 -60.05 -27.58 24.69
CA LEU A 471 -61.47 -27.27 24.84
C LEU A 471 -62.38 -28.40 24.33
N SER A 472 -62.00 -29.11 23.26
CA SER A 472 -62.72 -30.29 22.74
C SER A 472 -62.63 -31.50 23.68
N ALA A 473 -61.50 -31.68 24.36
CA ALA A 473 -61.35 -32.68 25.43
C ALA A 473 -62.23 -32.30 26.63
N TYR A 474 -62.18 -31.04 27.06
CA TYR A 474 -62.98 -30.52 28.18
C TYR A 474 -64.50 -30.58 27.92
N ALA A 475 -64.93 -30.26 26.70
CA ALA A 475 -66.33 -30.38 26.28
C ALA A 475 -66.82 -31.84 26.26
N ARG A 476 -65.96 -32.81 25.88
CA ARG A 476 -66.27 -34.25 25.98
C ARG A 476 -66.41 -34.72 27.43
N ILE A 477 -65.67 -34.13 28.37
CA ILE A 477 -65.78 -34.42 29.81
C ILE A 477 -67.08 -33.83 30.39
N LEU A 478 -67.46 -32.61 29.99
CA LEU A 478 -68.68 -31.94 30.47
C LEU A 478 -69.99 -32.49 29.87
N ALA A 479 -69.96 -33.15 28.71
CA ALA A 479 -71.14 -33.69 28.03
C ALA A 479 -71.74 -34.95 28.69
N SER A 480 -71.27 -35.37 29.87
CA SER A 480 -71.71 -36.58 30.55
C SER A 480 -72.27 -36.34 31.96
N PRO A 481 -73.59 -36.14 32.10
CA PRO A 481 -74.31 -36.39 33.34
C PRO A 481 -74.84 -37.83 33.39
N SER A 482 -74.65 -38.48 34.54
CA SER A 482 -75.01 -39.87 34.81
C SER A 482 -76.49 -40.23 34.55
N SER A 483 -76.72 -41.34 33.84
CA SER A 483 -77.91 -42.17 34.04
C SER A 483 -77.54 -43.66 34.08
N ARG A 484 -77.36 -44.19 35.30
CA ARG A 484 -77.12 -45.61 35.57
C ARG A 484 -78.35 -46.22 36.25
N ALA A 485 -79.25 -46.84 35.48
CA ALA A 485 -80.23 -47.80 36.01
C ALA A 485 -80.91 -48.67 34.94
N SER A 486 -80.57 -49.97 34.96
CA SER A 486 -81.52 -51.10 34.85
C SER A 486 -82.32 -51.39 33.56
N ARG A 487 -82.01 -52.56 32.94
CA ARG A 487 -82.93 -53.72 32.71
C ARG A 487 -84.35 -53.44 32.15
N ASP A 488 -84.90 -54.15 31.16
CA ASP A 488 -84.56 -55.38 30.41
C ASP A 488 -85.74 -55.58 29.38
N PRO A 489 -85.96 -56.72 28.69
CA PRO A 489 -85.78 -56.80 27.24
C PRO A 489 -87.08 -56.96 26.41
N GLN A 490 -87.01 -56.74 25.08
CA GLN A 490 -87.70 -57.56 24.08
C GLN A 490 -87.27 -57.31 22.62
N SER A 491 -86.96 -58.40 21.93
CA SER A 491 -87.01 -58.56 20.46
C SER A 491 -88.36 -59.22 20.10
N PRO A 492 -88.88 -59.28 18.83
CA PRO A 492 -88.11 -59.66 17.64
C PRO A 492 -88.52 -59.11 16.23
N LYS A 493 -87.57 -59.23 15.29
CA LYS A 493 -87.65 -59.62 13.85
C LYS A 493 -88.82 -59.17 12.94
N GLU A 494 -88.47 -58.61 11.77
CA GLU A 494 -88.66 -59.15 10.39
C GLU A 494 -87.87 -58.25 9.40
N THR A 495 -86.86 -58.69 8.62
CA THR A 495 -86.76 -59.59 7.43
C THR A 495 -86.97 -58.87 6.08
N ALA A 496 -86.11 -59.19 5.08
CA ALA A 496 -86.09 -58.75 3.66
C ALA A 496 -85.57 -57.30 3.39
N GLN A 497 -84.83 -57.00 2.31
CA GLN A 497 -84.35 -57.83 1.20
C GLN A 497 -83.03 -57.30 0.59
N SER A 498 -82.29 -58.25 0.03
CA SER A 498 -81.06 -58.20 -0.77
C SER A 498 -81.09 -57.33 -2.04
N SER A 499 -79.91 -56.78 -2.39
CA SER A 499 -79.41 -56.77 -3.78
C SER A 499 -77.89 -56.90 -3.79
N ILE A 500 -77.38 -57.77 -4.66
CA ILE A 500 -75.96 -58.07 -4.89
C ILE A 500 -75.49 -57.26 -6.10
N GLU A 501 -74.25 -56.78 -6.11
CA GLU A 501 -73.44 -56.72 -7.33
C GLU A 501 -71.94 -56.74 -6.98
N GLU A 502 -71.16 -57.42 -7.81
CA GLU A 502 -69.72 -57.73 -7.62
C GLU A 502 -68.86 -56.85 -8.53
N ASP A 503 -67.63 -56.54 -8.10
CA ASP A 503 -66.37 -56.70 -8.87
C ASP A 503 -65.22 -55.98 -8.12
N ASN A 504 -64.17 -56.68 -7.65
CA ASN A 504 -63.02 -57.23 -8.40
C ASN A 504 -62.10 -56.18 -9.06
N ALA A 505 -60.96 -55.89 -8.40
CA ALA A 505 -59.66 -55.78 -9.06
C ALA A 505 -58.47 -55.87 -8.08
N LEU A 506 -57.63 -56.88 -8.30
CA LEU A 506 -56.19 -57.08 -7.99
C LEU A 506 -55.52 -56.26 -6.86
N THR A 507 -54.87 -56.79 -5.81
CA THR A 507 -53.94 -57.94 -5.60
C THR A 507 -52.47 -57.76 -6.03
N THR A 508 -51.54 -58.01 -5.07
CA THR A 508 -50.22 -58.71 -5.19
C THR A 508 -49.08 -58.01 -5.97
N ASN A 509 -47.77 -58.08 -5.62
CA ASN A 509 -46.93 -58.78 -4.61
C ASN A 509 -45.68 -57.88 -4.29
N THR A 510 -45.03 -57.90 -3.11
CA THR A 510 -43.95 -58.83 -2.66
C THR A 510 -42.83 -58.99 -3.71
N THR A 511 -41.52 -58.77 -3.50
CA THR A 511 -40.58 -58.97 -2.35
C THR A 511 -39.53 -57.80 -2.31
N ASP A 512 -38.50 -57.69 -1.45
CA ASP A 512 -37.93 -58.55 -0.38
C ASP A 512 -37.31 -57.72 0.81
N SER A 513 -36.12 -58.08 1.34
CA SER A 513 -35.49 -57.58 2.58
C SER A 513 -33.93 -57.72 2.53
N PRO A 514 -33.09 -57.58 3.61
CA PRO A 514 -33.32 -57.22 5.03
C PRO A 514 -32.27 -56.28 5.73
N GLN A 515 -32.44 -56.09 7.06
CA GLN A 515 -31.48 -55.58 8.09
C GLN A 515 -31.29 -54.04 8.19
N GLY A 516 -31.39 -53.41 9.38
CA GLY A 516 -31.76 -53.94 10.70
C GLY A 516 -31.99 -52.87 11.79
N GLU A 517 -32.71 -53.29 12.84
CA GLU A 517 -32.77 -52.79 14.24
C GLU A 517 -32.94 -51.29 14.54
N ALA A 518 -34.19 -50.90 14.85
CA ALA A 518 -34.51 -49.74 15.69
C ALA A 518 -35.67 -50.07 16.67
N LEU A 519 -35.29 -50.44 17.91
CA LEU A 519 -36.13 -50.42 19.12
C LEU A 519 -35.86 -49.06 19.81
N GLN A 520 -36.75 -48.41 20.58
CA GLN A 520 -37.98 -48.83 21.24
C GLN A 520 -38.79 -47.59 21.73
N MET A 521 -40.11 -47.77 21.90
CA MET A 521 -41.03 -47.14 22.90
C MET A 521 -41.08 -45.60 22.97
N ALA A 522 -42.18 -44.93 22.60
CA ALA A 522 -43.53 -44.94 23.19
C ALA A 522 -43.69 -44.03 24.43
N GLU A 523 -44.78 -43.26 24.40
CA GLU A 523 -45.19 -42.26 25.39
C GLU A 523 -45.79 -42.89 26.64
N ASP A 524 -45.83 -42.13 27.75
CA ASP A 524 -46.99 -42.12 28.64
C ASP A 524 -47.07 -40.78 29.40
N TRP A 525 -48.30 -40.31 29.64
CA TRP A 525 -48.63 -39.03 30.29
C TRP A 525 -49.05 -39.25 31.76
N GLU A 526 -48.91 -38.22 32.62
CA GLU A 526 -50.05 -37.56 33.32
C GLU A 526 -49.63 -36.69 34.53
N GLY A 527 -50.40 -35.61 34.76
CA GLY A 527 -50.76 -35.17 36.12
C GLY A 527 -50.09 -33.92 36.72
N ALA A 528 -50.71 -32.75 36.56
CA ALA A 528 -51.27 -31.92 37.66
C ALA A 528 -51.51 -30.44 37.26
N GLU A 529 -52.69 -29.92 37.63
CA GLU A 529 -53.15 -28.54 37.37
C GLU A 529 -52.66 -27.52 38.42
N VAL A 530 -52.76 -26.21 38.12
CA VAL A 530 -53.50 -25.18 38.90
C VAL A 530 -53.17 -23.76 38.37
N ASP A 531 -54.23 -22.99 38.06
CA ASP A 531 -54.25 -21.61 37.57
C ASP A 531 -54.19 -20.53 38.72
N PRO A 532 -54.60 -19.25 38.54
CA PRO A 532 -53.96 -18.20 37.73
C PRO A 532 -53.73 -16.87 38.52
N ILE A 533 -52.74 -16.03 38.16
CA ILE A 533 -52.69 -14.62 38.61
C ILE A 533 -52.22 -13.66 37.49
N VAL A 534 -53.08 -12.68 37.20
CA VAL A 534 -52.83 -11.42 36.46
C VAL A 534 -53.14 -10.31 37.48
N PRO A 535 -52.30 -9.26 37.69
CA PRO A 535 -52.47 -8.04 36.87
C PRO A 535 -51.29 -7.06 36.71
N THR A 536 -51.49 -6.16 35.72
CA THR A 536 -51.02 -4.76 35.63
C THR A 536 -49.52 -4.44 35.53
N ALA A 537 -49.17 -3.78 34.42
CA ALA A 537 -47.96 -2.97 34.28
C ALA A 537 -48.13 -1.58 34.92
N PRO A 538 -47.02 -0.91 35.31
CA PRO A 538 -46.92 0.53 35.34
C PRO A 538 -46.03 1.05 34.20
N GLN A 539 -46.53 2.03 33.45
CA GLN A 539 -45.68 2.81 32.53
C GLN A 539 -44.83 3.80 33.34
N THR A 540 -43.53 3.87 33.05
CA THR A 540 -42.72 5.07 33.31
C THR A 540 -41.75 5.29 32.17
N ALA A 541 -41.76 6.49 31.60
CA ALA A 541 -41.06 6.81 30.37
C ALA A 541 -39.54 7.01 30.56
N HIS A 542 -38.75 6.44 29.65
CA HIS A 542 -37.39 6.91 29.38
C HIS A 542 -37.30 7.48 27.96
N ARG A 543 -36.78 8.71 27.87
CA ARG A 543 -36.59 9.48 26.64
C ARG A 543 -35.95 8.63 25.53
N ALA A 544 -36.55 8.65 24.34
CA ALA A 544 -35.89 8.21 23.13
C ALA A 544 -34.66 9.10 22.86
N VAL A 545 -33.48 8.50 22.90
CA VAL A 545 -32.24 9.13 22.40
C VAL A 545 -32.18 8.85 20.90
N SER A 546 -32.54 9.85 20.09
CA SER A 546 -32.48 9.73 18.63
C SER A 546 -31.02 9.57 18.17
N ALA A 547 -30.76 8.57 17.33
CA ALA A 547 -29.44 8.20 16.80
C ALA A 547 -28.79 9.27 15.89
N ARG A 548 -29.38 10.47 15.78
CA ARG A 548 -28.89 11.58 14.95
C ARG A 548 -27.77 12.43 15.58
N SER A 549 -27.43 12.17 16.85
CA SER A 549 -26.48 12.99 17.63
C SER A 549 -25.06 12.40 17.79
N LEU A 550 -24.76 11.25 17.16
CA LEU A 550 -23.46 10.55 17.33
C LEU A 550 -22.61 10.42 16.05
N VAL A 551 -22.92 11.19 15.00
CA VAL A 551 -22.06 11.31 13.81
C VAL A 551 -21.30 12.64 13.85
N ARG A 552 -20.10 12.63 14.44
CA ARG A 552 -19.09 13.66 14.14
C ARG A 552 -18.46 13.28 12.80
N MET A 553 -18.82 14.01 11.73
CA MET A 553 -18.13 13.86 10.45
C MET A 553 -16.67 14.29 10.61
N MET A 554 -15.73 13.40 10.29
CA MET A 554 -14.37 13.79 9.97
C MET A 554 -14.32 14.06 8.47
N GLU A 555 -14.31 15.33 8.10
CA GLU A 555 -14.13 15.74 6.71
C GLU A 555 -12.65 15.59 6.31
N LEU A 556 -12.39 14.66 5.38
CA LEU A 556 -11.14 14.65 4.61
C LEU A 556 -11.30 15.61 3.43
N PRO A 557 -10.29 16.46 3.13
CA PRO A 557 -10.38 17.44 2.05
C PRO A 557 -10.17 16.77 0.68
N SER A 558 -11.27 16.35 0.06
CA SER A 558 -11.29 15.91 -1.35
C SER A 558 -11.61 17.06 -2.30
N ALA A 559 -11.08 16.96 -3.53
CA ALA A 559 -11.14 17.99 -4.55
C ALA A 559 -12.54 18.54 -4.84
N SER A 560 -12.66 19.88 -4.85
CA SER A 560 -13.73 20.62 -5.51
C SER A 560 -13.07 21.70 -6.36
N LEU A 561 -13.13 21.51 -7.68
CA LEU A 561 -12.55 22.41 -8.68
C LEU A 561 -13.59 22.62 -9.79
N ALA A 562 -14.70 23.30 -9.44
CA ALA A 562 -15.71 23.75 -10.39
C ALA A 562 -16.61 24.84 -9.77
N GLY A 563 -16.96 25.86 -10.57
CA GLY A 563 -18.12 26.73 -10.33
C GLY A 563 -17.88 28.00 -9.52
N GLY A 564 -17.61 29.12 -10.20
CA GLY A 564 -17.39 30.42 -9.55
C GLY A 564 -17.62 31.61 -10.48
N THR A 565 -18.87 31.77 -10.95
CA THR A 565 -19.51 33.00 -11.46
C THR A 565 -18.83 33.80 -12.59
N ALA A 566 -19.59 33.98 -13.68
CA ALA A 566 -19.31 35.01 -14.67
C ALA A 566 -19.54 36.41 -14.08
N ASP A 567 -18.67 37.35 -14.44
CA ASP A 567 -19.11 38.69 -14.80
C ASP A 567 -18.30 39.17 -16.01
N ARG A 568 -18.93 39.98 -16.87
CA ARG A 568 -18.35 40.44 -18.14
C ARG A 568 -17.61 41.76 -17.91
N ASP A 569 -16.44 41.94 -18.53
CA ASP A 569 -16.33 42.91 -19.62
C ASP A 569 -14.97 42.88 -20.33
N ASN A 570 -14.99 42.27 -21.52
CA ASN A 570 -14.48 42.82 -22.78
C ASN A 570 -13.39 43.92 -22.75
N THR A 571 -12.11 43.53 -22.89
CA THR A 571 -11.15 44.34 -23.65
C THR A 571 -10.02 43.54 -24.31
N LEU A 572 -9.81 43.84 -25.60
CA LEU A 572 -8.58 43.73 -26.38
C LEU A 572 -7.91 42.36 -26.57
N TYR A 573 -8.04 41.89 -27.82
CA TYR A 573 -7.01 41.15 -28.54
C TYR A 573 -5.62 41.78 -28.37
N ALA A 574 -4.63 40.95 -28.03
CA ALA A 574 -3.24 41.14 -28.40
C ALA A 574 -2.56 39.76 -28.46
N ASP A 575 -1.88 39.46 -29.57
CA ASP A 575 -1.00 38.29 -29.65
C ASP A 575 0.15 38.42 -28.65
N GLN A 576 0.42 37.34 -27.92
CA GLN A 576 1.71 37.14 -27.24
C GLN A 576 1.88 35.64 -26.91
N ASP A 577 2.57 34.94 -27.82
CA ASP A 577 3.33 33.73 -27.47
C ASP A 577 4.47 34.16 -26.54
N ASP A 578 4.23 34.14 -25.23
CA ASP A 578 5.27 34.33 -24.21
C ASP A 578 5.33 33.08 -23.31
N ASP A 579 6.36 32.27 -23.53
CA ASP A 579 6.77 31.21 -22.59
C ASP A 579 7.12 31.84 -21.25
N HIS A 580 6.14 31.92 -20.35
CA HIS A 580 6.30 32.48 -19.02
C HIS A 580 7.10 31.51 -18.13
N ILE A 581 8.42 31.49 -18.34
CA ILE A 581 9.39 30.80 -17.50
C ILE A 581 9.40 31.49 -16.13
N VAL A 582 8.45 31.12 -15.28
CA VAL A 582 8.35 31.59 -13.90
C VAL A 582 9.67 31.28 -13.21
N SER A 583 10.40 32.32 -12.79
CA SER A 583 11.72 32.11 -12.20
C SER A 583 11.59 31.28 -10.92
N HIS A 584 12.61 30.47 -10.61
CA HIS A 584 12.63 29.69 -9.37
C HIS A 584 12.46 30.57 -8.12
N GLU A 585 12.82 31.86 -8.20
CA GLU A 585 12.66 32.84 -7.14
C GLU A 585 11.19 33.27 -6.97
N ASP A 586 10.41 33.34 -8.05
CA ASP A 586 8.98 33.67 -7.97
C ASP A 586 8.16 32.48 -7.45
N ILE A 587 8.52 31.25 -7.84
CA ILE A 587 7.97 30.02 -7.24
C ILE A 587 8.28 29.99 -5.73
N ARG A 588 9.49 30.40 -5.33
CA ARG A 588 9.90 30.48 -3.93
C ARG A 588 9.06 31.50 -3.15
N LYS A 589 8.90 32.72 -3.67
CA LYS A 589 8.07 33.77 -3.05
C LYS A 589 6.60 33.34 -2.95
N GLN A 590 6.05 32.70 -3.98
CA GLN A 590 4.68 32.14 -3.92
C GLN A 590 4.55 31.04 -2.85
N MET A 591 5.57 30.19 -2.68
CA MET A 591 5.60 29.19 -1.61
C MET A 591 5.68 29.84 -0.23
N GLU A 592 6.52 30.86 -0.04
CA GLU A 592 6.63 31.60 1.22
C GLU A 592 5.34 32.32 1.60
N VAL A 593 4.65 32.95 0.65
CA VAL A 593 3.33 33.56 0.85
C VAL A 593 2.26 32.51 1.22
N ARG A 594 2.28 31.33 0.59
CA ARG A 594 1.40 30.20 0.97
C ARG A 594 1.70 29.70 2.39
N LEU A 595 2.96 29.60 2.79
CA LEU A 595 3.35 29.18 4.13
C LEU A 595 2.99 30.23 5.19
N ALA A 596 3.13 31.51 4.88
CA ALA A 596 2.70 32.61 5.77
C ALA A 596 1.19 32.62 5.98
N THR A 597 0.39 32.51 4.92
CA THR A 597 -1.07 32.48 5.00
C THR A 597 -1.61 31.20 5.69
N MET A 598 -0.92 30.06 5.55
CA MET A 598 -1.20 28.85 6.33
C MET A 598 -0.97 29.06 7.83
N ARG A 599 0.19 29.61 8.22
CA ARG A 599 0.50 29.91 9.64
C ARG A 599 -0.50 30.90 10.24
N GLU A 600 -0.90 31.92 9.50
CA GLU A 600 -1.89 32.88 9.97
C GLU A 600 -3.27 32.24 10.21
N ARG A 601 -3.69 31.31 9.33
CA ARG A 601 -4.93 30.52 9.50
C ARG A 601 -4.84 29.61 10.72
N GLU A 602 -3.72 28.93 10.94
CA GLU A 602 -3.50 28.12 12.14
C GLU A 602 -3.54 28.97 13.41
N GLU A 603 -2.89 30.14 13.41
CA GLU A 603 -2.88 31.03 14.58
C GLU A 603 -4.28 31.58 14.88
N ARG A 604 -5.03 32.01 13.85
CA ARG A 604 -6.45 32.40 13.99
C ARG A 604 -7.30 31.25 14.55
N ASN A 605 -7.05 30.01 14.15
CA ASN A 605 -7.74 28.83 14.69
C ASN A 605 -7.31 28.48 16.13
N GLN A 606 -6.05 28.68 16.49
CA GLN A 606 -5.59 28.54 17.88
C GLN A 606 -6.18 29.62 18.80
N ARG A 607 -6.25 30.87 18.34
CA ARG A 607 -6.95 31.97 19.05
C ARG A 607 -8.42 31.61 19.27
N LYS A 608 -9.16 31.23 18.23
CA LYS A 608 -10.55 30.73 18.35
C LYS A 608 -10.70 29.56 19.33
N LYS A 609 -9.76 28.61 19.35
CA LYS A 609 -9.76 27.50 20.34
C LYS A 609 -9.53 27.98 21.77
N ARG A 610 -8.64 28.97 21.99
CA ARG A 610 -8.42 29.58 23.31
C ARG A 610 -9.65 30.36 23.76
N ASP A 611 -10.24 31.17 22.89
CA ASP A 611 -11.46 31.93 23.19
C ASP A 611 -12.65 31.01 23.52
N ALA A 612 -12.80 29.91 22.78
CA ALA A 612 -13.82 28.89 23.07
C ALA A 612 -13.57 28.17 24.41
N ALA A 613 -12.31 27.84 24.72
CA ALA A 613 -11.94 27.23 26.01
C ALA A 613 -12.11 28.20 27.20
N GLN A 614 -11.94 29.51 26.98
CA GLN A 614 -12.13 30.55 27.98
C GLN A 614 -13.62 30.90 28.20
N LYS A 615 -14.49 30.71 27.20
CA LYS A 615 -15.95 30.81 27.33
C LYS A 615 -16.62 29.55 27.93
N ALA A 616 -15.87 28.45 28.04
CA ALA A 616 -16.32 27.19 28.64
C ALA A 616 -15.90 27.02 30.11
N LYS A 617 -15.27 28.06 30.68
CA LYS A 617 -14.98 28.22 32.11
C LYS A 617 -15.81 29.37 32.67
#